data_AF-A0A8I0IC52-F1
#
_entry.id   AF-A0A8I0IC52-F1
#
_cell.length_a   1.000
_cell.length_b   1.000
_cell.length_c   1.000
_cell.angle_alpha   90.00
_cell.angle_beta   90.00
_cell.angle_gamma   90.00
#
_symmetry.space_group_name_H-M   'P 1'
#
loop_
_entity.id
_entity.type
_entity.pdbx_description
1 polymer ?
#
loop_
_entity_poly.entity_id
_entity_poly.type
_entity_poly.pdbx_seq_one_letter_code
_entity_poly.pdbx_strand_id
1 'polypeptide(L)'
;MSKPEAGTWFTGVFTVTAGGKLSARYDYDHEPELGSFAAEAYRADFDEFPRTPKNTPDWLAAILAGAPTRHDLVGRGGTHEPKGEPES
;
A
#
# COMPACT_ATOMS: atom_id res chain seq x y z
N MET A 1 -13.08 -0.44 -7.69
CA MET A 1 -14.23 0.49 -7.86
C MET A 1 -13.64 1.87 -7.72
N SER A 2 -13.55 2.61 -8.81
CA SER A 2 -12.90 3.93 -8.82
C SER A 2 -13.93 5.05 -8.69
N LYS A 3 -13.48 6.18 -8.15
CA LYS A 3 -14.26 7.42 -8.01
C LYS A 3 -13.59 8.49 -8.87
N PRO A 4 -14.35 9.36 -9.58
CA PRO A 4 -13.78 10.33 -10.54
C PRO A 4 -12.65 11.21 -10.00
N GLU A 5 -12.70 11.60 -8.72
CA GLU A 5 -11.69 12.51 -8.13
C GLU A 5 -10.74 11.83 -7.13
N ALA A 6 -11.03 10.60 -6.72
CA ALA A 6 -10.31 9.92 -5.62
C ALA A 6 -9.62 8.62 -6.06
N GLY A 7 -9.64 8.31 -7.36
CA GLY A 7 -9.03 7.09 -7.90
C GLY A 7 -9.72 5.82 -7.38
N THR A 8 -8.99 4.72 -7.35
CA THR A 8 -9.47 3.43 -6.82
C THR A 8 -9.16 3.28 -5.33
N TRP A 9 -9.68 2.22 -4.71
CA TRP A 9 -9.34 1.85 -3.33
C TRP A 9 -7.99 1.13 -3.28
N PHE A 10 -7.29 1.26 -2.15
CA PHE A 10 -6.03 0.57 -1.87
C PHE A 10 -6.24 -0.74 -1.11
N THR A 11 -7.23 -0.78 -0.21
CA THR A 11 -7.57 -2.00 0.54
C THR A 11 -9.06 -2.29 0.43
N GLY A 12 -9.41 -3.54 0.14
CA GLY A 12 -10.79 -4.04 0.16
C GLY A 12 -10.94 -5.15 1.20
N VAL A 13 -11.88 -5.01 2.13
CA VAL A 13 -12.22 -6.06 3.11
C VAL A 13 -13.60 -6.60 2.78
N PHE A 14 -13.65 -7.88 2.42
CA PHE A 14 -14.87 -8.61 2.15
C PHE A 14 -15.20 -9.53 3.32
N THR A 15 -16.45 -9.51 3.77
CA THR A 15 -16.94 -10.38 4.84
C THR A 15 -18.07 -11.22 4.29
N VAL A 16 -17.90 -12.54 4.34
CA VAL A 16 -18.90 -13.52 3.92
C VAL A 16 -19.38 -14.27 5.15
N THR A 17 -20.69 -14.33 5.38
CA THR A 17 -21.28 -15.12 6.46
C THR A 17 -21.71 -16.49 5.94
N ALA A 18 -21.81 -17.49 6.83
CA ALA A 18 -22.30 -18.82 6.48
C ALA A 18 -23.73 -18.82 5.90
N GLY A 19 -24.55 -17.81 6.25
CA GLY A 19 -25.88 -17.60 5.67
C GLY A 19 -25.85 -16.95 4.28
N GLY A 20 -24.69 -16.79 3.66
CA GLY A 20 -24.54 -16.25 2.30
C GLY A 20 -24.56 -14.72 2.20
N LYS A 21 -24.52 -13.98 3.32
CA LYS A 21 -24.45 -12.51 3.28
C LYS A 21 -23.03 -12.06 2.95
N LEU A 22 -22.88 -11.21 1.95
CA LEU A 22 -21.63 -10.53 1.60
C LEU A 22 -21.71 -9.04 2.00
N SER A 23 -20.67 -8.54 2.68
CA SER A 23 -20.43 -7.09 2.82
C SER A 23 -19.01 -6.74 2.40
N ALA A 24 -18.82 -5.53 1.87
CA ALA A 24 -17.52 -5.01 1.44
C ALA A 24 -17.25 -3.64 2.07
N ARG A 25 -16.00 -3.41 2.48
CA ARG A 25 -15.48 -2.10 2.89
C ARG A 25 -14.23 -1.80 2.07
N TYR A 26 -14.05 -0.54 1.72
CA TYR A 26 -12.95 -0.08 0.88
C TYR A 26 -12.25 1.09 1.54
N ASP A 27 -10.92 1.01 1.65
CA ASP A 27 -10.06 2.08 2.13
C ASP A 27 -9.38 2.75 0.93
N TYR A 28 -9.50 4.08 0.86
CA TYR A 28 -8.93 4.90 -0.21
C TYR A 28 -7.73 5.73 0.30
N ASP A 29 -7.50 5.78 1.60
CA ASP A 29 -6.76 6.86 2.24
C ASP A 29 -5.54 6.37 3.00
N HIS A 30 -5.53 5.13 3.49
CA HIS A 30 -4.38 4.55 4.20
C HIS A 30 -3.51 3.70 3.28
N GLU A 31 -2.19 3.78 3.48
CA GLU A 31 -1.23 2.88 2.82
C GLU A 31 -1.54 1.42 3.23
N PRO A 32 -1.63 0.48 2.27
CA PRO A 32 -1.91 -0.92 2.56
C PRO A 32 -1.01 -1.50 3.65
N GLU A 33 -1.62 -2.10 4.67
CA GLU A 33 -0.87 -2.82 5.70
C GLU A 33 -0.48 -4.24 5.26
N LEU A 34 -1.24 -4.79 4.31
CA LEU A 34 -1.08 -6.14 3.80
C LEU A 34 -0.41 -6.10 2.43
N GLY A 35 0.56 -6.99 2.24
CA GLY A 35 1.31 -7.09 0.99
C GLY A 35 2.57 -6.23 0.97
N SER A 36 3.24 -6.26 -0.17
CA SER A 36 4.51 -5.56 -0.39
C SER A 36 4.50 -5.05 -1.82
N PHE A 37 4.35 -3.75 -1.97
CA PHE A 37 4.22 -3.10 -3.27
C PHE A 37 5.40 -2.17 -3.46
N ALA A 38 6.04 -2.25 -4.62
CA ALA A 38 7.08 -1.30 -5.01
C ALA A 38 6.45 0.06 -5.33
N ALA A 39 7.24 1.13 -5.26
CA ALA A 39 6.79 2.48 -5.59
C ALA A 39 6.22 2.58 -7.01
N GLU A 40 6.74 1.79 -7.96
CA GLU A 40 6.29 1.72 -9.35
C GLU A 40 4.85 1.19 -9.46
N ALA A 41 4.41 0.31 -8.56
CA ALA A 41 3.04 -0.17 -8.54
C ALA A 41 2.06 0.94 -8.15
N TYR A 42 2.43 1.78 -7.18
CA TYR A 42 1.62 2.94 -6.80
C TYR A 42 1.59 4.01 -7.89
N ARG A 43 2.69 4.21 -8.63
CA ARG A 43 2.70 5.12 -9.80
C ARG A 43 1.79 4.61 -10.90
N ALA A 44 1.89 3.33 -11.24
CA ALA A 44 1.02 2.72 -12.25
C ALA A 44 -0.48 2.78 -11.87
N ASP A 45 -0.81 2.54 -10.59
CA ASP A 45 -2.18 2.70 -10.10
C ASP A 45 -2.67 4.15 -10.19
N PHE A 46 -1.83 5.13 -9.85
CA PHE A 46 -2.17 6.54 -9.95
C PHE A 46 -2.35 7.02 -11.40
N ASP A 47 -1.54 6.52 -12.33
CA ASP A 47 -1.66 6.85 -13.75
C ASP A 47 -2.97 6.31 -14.35
N GLU A 48 -3.37 5.10 -13.98
CA GLU A 48 -4.64 4.49 -14.42
C GLU A 48 -5.86 5.08 -13.70
N PHE A 49 -5.73 5.37 -12.39
CA PHE A 49 -6.79 5.88 -11.53
C PHE A 49 -6.39 7.21 -10.86
N PRO A 50 -6.34 8.31 -11.63
CA PRO A 50 -5.85 9.59 -11.13
C PRO A 50 -6.69 10.13 -9.97
N ARG A 51 -6.01 10.85 -9.08
CA ARG A 51 -6.61 11.53 -7.93
C ARG A 51 -6.36 13.03 -8.03
N THR A 52 -7.31 13.83 -7.56
CA THR A 52 -7.04 15.26 -7.36
C THR A 52 -6.05 15.45 -6.22
N PRO A 53 -5.29 16.56 -6.16
CA PRO A 53 -4.39 16.83 -5.05
C PRO A 53 -5.06 16.75 -3.67
N LYS A 54 -6.31 17.20 -3.55
CA LYS A 54 -7.10 17.14 -2.30
C LYS A 54 -7.42 15.71 -1.85
N ASN A 55 -7.52 14.76 -2.80
CA ASN A 55 -7.83 13.36 -2.52
C ASN A 55 -6.59 12.45 -2.66
N THR A 56 -5.39 13.04 -2.73
CA THR A 56 -4.12 12.32 -2.73
C THR A 56 -3.58 12.33 -1.30
N PRO A 57 -3.57 11.19 -0.59
CA PRO A 57 -3.01 11.12 0.75
C PRO A 57 -1.52 11.50 0.77
N ASP A 58 -1.05 12.08 1.87
CA ASP A 58 0.32 12.56 2.01
C ASP A 58 1.37 11.46 1.74
N TRP A 59 1.11 10.24 2.20
CA TRP A 59 2.00 9.10 1.97
C TRP A 59 2.13 8.76 0.49
N LEU A 60 1.03 8.83 -0.27
CA LEU A 60 1.04 8.54 -1.70
C LEU A 60 1.79 9.65 -2.43
N ALA A 61 1.50 10.92 -2.11
CA ALA A 61 2.21 12.06 -2.66
C ALA A 61 3.73 11.95 -2.41
N ALA A 62 4.14 11.49 -1.22
CA ALA A 62 5.55 11.27 -0.89
C ALA A 62 6.18 10.17 -1.77
N ILE A 63 5.52 9.02 -1.94
CA ILE A 63 6.01 7.93 -2.81
C ILE A 63 6.13 8.39 -4.27
N LEU A 64 5.14 9.14 -4.78
CA LEU A 64 5.17 9.72 -6.11
C LEU A 64 6.37 10.68 -6.28
N ALA A 65 6.74 11.41 -5.23
CA ALA A 65 7.93 12.25 -5.16
C ALA A 65 9.25 11.50 -4.92
N GLY A 66 9.21 10.17 -4.75
CA GLY A 66 10.40 9.31 -4.61
C GLY A 66 10.70 8.83 -3.19
N ALA A 67 9.80 9.05 -2.23
CA ALA A 67 9.93 8.45 -0.90
C ALA A 67 9.82 6.91 -0.96
N PRO A 68 10.47 6.20 -0.03
CA PRO A 68 10.30 4.75 0.11
C PRO A 68 8.88 4.40 0.55
N THR A 69 8.41 3.22 0.17
CA THR A 69 7.14 2.66 0.66
C THR A 69 7.26 2.21 2.12
N ARG A 70 6.13 2.01 2.82
CA ARG A 70 6.13 1.42 4.16
C ARG A 70 6.90 0.09 4.21
N HIS A 71 6.74 -0.74 3.18
CA HIS A 71 7.45 -2.02 3.09
C HIS A 71 8.98 -1.82 3.00
N ASP A 72 9.45 -0.88 2.19
CA ASP A 72 10.88 -0.58 2.07
C ASP A 72 11.46 -0.09 3.40
N LEU A 73 10.67 0.67 4.17
CA LEU A 73 11.06 1.14 5.50
C LEU A 73 11.11 0.01 6.52
N VAL A 74 10.12 -0.89 6.52
CA VAL A 74 10.06 -2.05 7.43
C VAL A 74 11.20 -3.04 7.12
N GLY A 75 11.48 -3.31 5.85
CA GLY A 75 12.56 -4.21 5.43
C GLY A 75 13.96 -3.72 5.82
N ARG A 76 14.16 -2.41 5.97
CA ARG A 76 15.44 -1.80 6.42
C ARG A 76 15.62 -1.84 7.95
N GLY A 77 14.55 -1.97 8.71
CA GLY A 77 14.58 -2.06 10.18
C GLY A 77 14.91 -3.46 10.71
N GLY A 78 14.76 -4.50 9.88
CA GLY A 78 15.15 -5.88 10.20
C GLY A 78 16.63 -6.10 9.90
N THR A 79 17.53 -5.59 10.74
CA THR A 79 18.95 -5.93 10.63
C THR A 79 19.14 -7.40 11.03
N HIS A 80 19.42 -8.21 10.02
CA HIS A 80 20.10 -9.50 10.15
C HIS A 80 21.38 -9.26 10.97
N GLU A 81 21.45 -9.77 12.21
CA GLU A 81 22.73 -9.88 12.91
C GLU A 81 23.64 -10.80 12.07
N PRO A 82 24.88 -10.38 11.73
CA PRO A 82 25.80 -11.27 11.06
C PRO A 82 26.17 -12.37 12.06
N LYS A 83 25.76 -13.61 11.78
CA LYS A 83 26.24 -14.78 12.51
C LYS A 83 27.73 -14.87 12.25
N GLY A 84 28.53 -14.46 13.24
CA GLY A 84 29.98 -14.59 13.22
C GLY A 84 30.37 -16.03 12.90
N GLU A 85 31.14 -16.19 11.84
CA GLU A 85 31.82 -17.44 11.52
C GLU A 85 33.04 -17.53 12.45
N PRO A 86 33.24 -18.64 13.19
CA PRO A 86 34.47 -18.81 13.95
C PRO A 86 35.58 -19.21 12.97
N GLU A 87 36.61 -18.37 12.83
CA GLU A 87 37.86 -18.75 12.19
C GLU A 87 38.44 -19.99 12.92
N SER A 88 38.80 -21.01 12.14
CA SER A 88 39.54 -22.21 12.58
C SER A 88 40.99 -22.13 12.13
#